data_AF-E6LKU6-F1
#
_entry.id   AF-E6LKU6-F1
#
_cell.length_a   1.000
_cell.length_b   1.000
_cell.length_c   1.000
_cell.angle_alpha   90.00
_cell.angle_beta   90.00
_cell.angle_gamma   90.00
#
_symmetry.space_group_name_H-M   'P 1'
#
loop_
_entity.id
_entity.type
_entity.pdbx_description
1 polymer ?
#
loop_
_entity_poly.entity_id
_entity_poly.type
_entity_poly.pdbx_seq_one_letter_code
_entity_poly.pdbx_strand_id
1 'polypeptide(L)'
;MKIIKGGICAAKGFFASATEANIKYKNRTDMAMIFSKVPAISAGTYTTNLVKAAPVLWDRKITDSETYVNAIVINSGIANACTKDEGMEYCKMSAKKAADKLGVGENSILLASTGVIGMQLPIDRICAGIESLSNSLEQSERAANEAAKAIMTTDTVSKEVAIEFEISGKPVKMGAMCKGSGMVHLNMCTMLGFITTDVNISKELLLKALKEDVVDTFNMVSVDGDTSTNDSLIILANGLADNEKIVNENSEEYKTFKHNLNFVTTALSKMIAGDGEGATALFEVVVKGAKTKEAARTLAKSVVTSSLTKAAIFGHDANWGRILCALGYSGEKFDPDNMELYFESENGRILIYKDGVSVGFDEKEATKILSAKEVRAVVDLNMGDFDATAWGCDLTFDYIKINADYRS
;
A
#
# COMPACT_ATOMS: atom_id res chain seq x y z
N MET A 1 -16.68 -10.75 -9.67
CA MET A 1 -16.04 -9.49 -9.23
C MET A 1 -16.10 -8.50 -10.38
N LYS A 2 -16.37 -7.23 -10.09
CA LYS A 2 -16.38 -6.11 -11.04
C LYS A 2 -15.64 -4.91 -10.44
N ILE A 3 -14.77 -4.27 -11.22
CA ILE A 3 -14.18 -2.97 -10.84
C ILE A 3 -15.25 -1.89 -10.97
N ILE A 4 -15.40 -1.07 -9.94
CA ILE A 4 -16.36 0.02 -9.85
C ILE A 4 -15.67 1.33 -9.47
N LYS A 5 -16.41 2.43 -9.52
CA LYS A 5 -15.96 3.76 -9.06
C LYS A 5 -16.36 3.98 -7.60
N GLY A 6 -15.84 5.05 -6.99
CA GLY A 6 -16.24 5.47 -5.65
C GLY A 6 -15.18 5.33 -4.58
N GLY A 7 -14.02 4.72 -4.89
CA GLY A 7 -12.88 4.58 -3.97
C GLY A 7 -13.33 4.12 -2.58
N ILE A 8 -12.80 4.76 -1.54
CA ILE A 8 -13.12 4.49 -0.13
C ILE A 8 -14.60 4.69 0.25
N CYS A 9 -15.40 5.36 -0.59
CA CYS A 9 -16.85 5.58 -0.38
C CYS A 9 -17.72 4.56 -1.13
N ALA A 10 -17.13 3.62 -1.87
CA ALA A 10 -17.89 2.64 -2.66
C ALA A 10 -18.73 1.71 -1.77
N ALA A 11 -18.19 1.29 -0.63
CA ALA A 11 -18.88 0.48 0.35
C ALA A 11 -20.04 1.26 1.01
N LYS A 12 -21.18 0.59 1.24
CA LYS A 12 -22.36 1.20 1.84
C LYS A 12 -22.01 1.83 3.20
N GLY A 13 -22.50 3.05 3.45
CA GLY A 13 -22.36 3.71 4.74
C GLY A 13 -20.98 4.29 5.04
N PHE A 14 -20.06 4.33 4.07
CA PHE A 14 -18.80 5.05 4.19
C PHE A 14 -18.85 6.40 3.47
N PHE A 15 -18.32 7.42 4.14
CA PHE A 15 -18.26 8.80 3.72
C PHE A 15 -16.81 9.26 3.77
N ALA A 16 -16.46 10.25 2.96
CA ALA A 16 -15.16 10.88 3.03
C ALA A 16 -15.30 12.40 2.94
N SER A 17 -14.26 13.10 3.39
CA SER A 17 -14.08 14.52 3.16
C SER A 17 -12.60 14.86 3.10
N ALA A 18 -12.29 16.02 2.52
CA ALA A 18 -10.96 16.58 2.43
C ALA A 18 -11.02 18.08 2.71
N THR A 19 -9.97 18.63 3.32
CA THR A 19 -9.88 20.07 3.57
C THR A 19 -8.43 20.54 3.42
N GLU A 20 -8.28 21.81 3.07
CA GLU A 20 -7.03 22.54 3.23
C GLU A 20 -6.95 23.06 4.67
N ALA A 21 -6.09 22.45 5.49
CA ALA A 21 -5.83 22.83 6.88
C ALA A 21 -4.54 23.65 7.03
N ASN A 22 -3.75 23.79 5.96
CA ASN A 22 -2.49 24.53 5.94
C ASN A 22 -1.49 24.00 6.97
N ILE A 23 -1.33 22.68 7.08
CA ILE A 23 -0.40 22.03 8.02
C ILE A 23 1.04 22.36 7.64
N LYS A 24 1.41 22.02 6.39
CA LYS A 24 2.70 22.35 5.78
C LYS A 24 2.51 23.05 4.45
N TYR A 25 1.59 22.54 3.64
CA TYR A 25 1.35 23.04 2.29
C TYR A 25 0.33 24.18 2.29
N LYS A 26 0.34 25.00 1.24
CA LYS A 26 -0.66 26.06 0.99
C LYS A 26 -1.35 25.82 -0.34
N ASN A 27 -2.61 26.22 -0.47
CA ASN A 27 -3.41 26.08 -1.69
C ASN A 27 -3.56 24.62 -2.17
N ARG A 28 -3.57 23.67 -1.23
CA ARG A 28 -3.87 22.26 -1.48
C ARG A 28 -4.48 21.62 -0.25
N THR A 29 -5.33 20.62 -0.46
CA THR A 29 -5.83 19.78 0.62
C THR A 29 -4.68 18.99 1.25
N ASP A 30 -4.69 18.92 2.58
CA ASP A 30 -3.67 18.24 3.37
C ASP A 30 -4.24 17.54 4.61
N MET A 31 -5.56 17.45 4.70
CA MET A 31 -6.26 16.56 5.62
C MET A 31 -7.43 15.86 4.92
N ALA A 32 -7.69 14.62 5.35
CA ALA A 32 -8.83 13.82 4.96
C ALA A 32 -9.52 13.19 6.17
N MET A 33 -10.79 12.84 6.01
CA MET A 33 -11.53 12.01 6.96
C MET A 33 -12.23 10.88 6.21
N ILE A 34 -12.15 9.67 6.76
CA ILE A 34 -13.01 8.54 6.39
C ILE A 34 -13.99 8.36 7.55
N PHE A 35 -15.28 8.25 7.27
CA PHE A 35 -16.32 8.07 8.29
C PHE A 35 -17.24 6.90 7.95
N SER A 36 -17.54 6.05 8.94
CA SER A 36 -18.56 5.01 8.84
C SER A 36 -19.80 5.42 9.61
N LYS A 37 -20.95 5.42 8.93
CA LYS A 37 -22.26 5.80 9.49
C LYS A 37 -22.70 4.89 10.63
N VAL A 38 -22.27 3.63 10.60
CA VAL A 38 -22.46 2.68 11.71
C VAL A 38 -21.09 2.25 12.24
N PRO A 39 -20.96 1.88 13.53
CA PRO A 39 -19.68 1.45 14.07
C PRO A 39 -19.11 0.26 13.27
N ALA A 40 -17.86 0.38 12.81
CA ALA A 40 -17.18 -0.63 12.01
C ALA A 40 -16.19 -1.43 12.88
N ILE A 41 -16.04 -2.72 12.61
CA ILE A 41 -14.86 -3.44 13.11
C ILE A 41 -13.63 -2.98 12.34
N SER A 42 -12.49 -2.95 13.02
CA SER A 42 -11.22 -2.55 12.44
C SER A 42 -10.16 -3.63 12.60
N ALA A 43 -9.27 -3.72 11.61
CA ALA A 43 -8.02 -4.45 11.68
C ALA A 43 -6.91 -3.61 11.04
N GLY A 44 -5.68 -3.75 11.54
CA GLY A 44 -4.54 -3.00 11.02
C GLY A 44 -3.23 -3.79 11.03
N THR A 45 -2.36 -3.45 10.08
CA THR A 45 -0.94 -3.84 10.07
C THR A 45 -0.08 -2.58 10.05
N TYR A 46 1.01 -2.60 10.80
CA TYR A 46 1.78 -1.40 11.10
C TYR A 46 3.27 -1.64 10.90
N THR A 47 4.01 -0.55 10.68
CA THR A 47 5.47 -0.57 10.54
C THR A 47 6.15 -1.40 11.63
N THR A 48 7.19 -2.14 11.22
CA THR A 48 8.11 -2.83 12.12
C THR A 48 9.20 -1.92 12.65
N ASN A 49 9.41 -0.75 12.04
CA ASN A 49 10.46 0.20 12.40
C ASN A 49 10.44 0.48 13.91
N LEU A 50 11.61 0.50 14.55
CA LEU A 50 11.74 0.78 15.98
C LEU A 50 11.27 2.19 16.34
N VAL A 51 11.47 3.14 15.43
CA VAL A 51 11.08 4.54 15.57
C VAL A 51 9.62 4.68 15.11
N LYS A 52 8.67 4.25 15.93
CA LYS A 52 7.23 4.35 15.60
C LYS A 52 6.69 5.74 15.88
N ALA A 53 5.91 6.28 14.94
CA ALA A 53 5.19 7.54 15.12
C ALA A 53 4.09 7.42 16.19
N ALA A 54 3.74 8.54 16.83
CA ALA A 54 2.65 8.60 17.80
C ALA A 54 1.30 8.05 17.25
N PRO A 55 0.84 8.41 16.03
CA PRO A 55 -0.41 7.86 15.47
C PRO A 55 -0.40 6.34 15.32
N VAL A 56 0.74 5.73 14.95
CA VAL A 56 0.86 4.27 14.84
C VAL A 56 0.59 3.59 16.18
N LEU A 57 1.14 4.14 17.27
CA LEU A 57 0.95 3.62 18.62
C LEU A 57 -0.47 3.86 19.14
N TRP A 58 -1.10 4.96 18.74
CA TRP A 58 -2.51 5.27 19.04
C TRP A 58 -3.43 4.25 18.36
N ASP A 59 -3.33 4.13 17.04
CA ASP A 59 -4.20 3.28 16.22
C ASP A 59 -4.09 1.81 16.61
N ARG A 60 -2.87 1.33 16.86
CA ARG A 60 -2.65 -0.06 17.25
C ARG A 60 -3.38 -0.43 18.54
N LYS A 61 -3.43 0.47 19.53
CA LYS A 61 -4.18 0.20 20.78
C LYS A 61 -5.67 0.01 20.51
N ILE A 62 -6.23 0.77 19.56
CA ILE A 62 -7.64 0.71 19.21
C ILE A 62 -7.91 -0.55 18.38
N THR A 63 -7.13 -0.81 17.33
CA THR A 63 -7.33 -1.97 16.45
C THR A 63 -7.03 -3.31 17.12
N ASP A 64 -6.13 -3.36 18.11
CA ASP A 64 -5.88 -4.55 18.94
C ASP A 64 -6.99 -4.77 20.00
N SER A 65 -7.92 -3.82 20.19
CA SER A 65 -9.05 -3.92 21.14
C SER A 65 -10.37 -4.31 20.46
N GLU A 66 -11.40 -4.65 21.23
CA GLU A 66 -12.77 -4.89 20.70
C GLU A 66 -13.55 -3.60 20.37
N THR A 67 -12.89 -2.44 20.41
CA THR A 67 -13.53 -1.16 20.14
C THR A 67 -13.94 -1.04 18.68
N TYR A 68 -15.19 -0.66 18.43
CA TYR A 68 -15.66 -0.30 17.11
C TYR A 68 -15.16 1.10 16.72
N VAL A 69 -14.86 1.28 15.44
CA VAL A 69 -14.31 2.51 14.86
C VAL A 69 -15.37 3.22 14.03
N ASN A 70 -15.44 4.54 14.15
CA ASN A 70 -16.33 5.39 13.38
C ASN A 70 -15.60 6.24 12.37
N ALA A 71 -14.36 6.64 12.62
CA ALA A 71 -13.62 7.48 11.69
C ALA A 71 -12.11 7.26 11.70
N ILE A 72 -11.48 7.67 10.60
CA ILE A 72 -10.04 7.86 10.48
C ILE A 72 -9.80 9.32 10.09
N VAL A 73 -9.02 10.05 10.87
CA VAL A 73 -8.53 11.39 10.52
C VAL A 73 -7.11 11.28 10.01
N ILE A 74 -6.85 11.83 8.83
CA ILE A 74 -5.57 11.66 8.14
C ILE A 74 -5.02 13.04 7.83
N ASN A 75 -3.72 13.23 8.08
CA ASN A 75 -3.03 14.47 7.73
C ASN A 75 -1.75 14.20 6.92
N SER A 76 -1.44 15.10 5.99
CA SER A 76 -0.19 15.12 5.24
C SER A 76 0.66 16.36 5.58
N GLY A 77 1.95 16.29 5.28
CA GLY A 77 2.93 17.34 5.53
C GLY A 77 3.80 17.13 6.78
N ILE A 78 3.24 16.63 7.88
CA ILE A 78 3.96 16.34 9.14
C ILE A 78 3.58 14.94 9.63
N ALA A 79 4.59 14.11 9.90
CA ALA A 79 4.43 12.71 10.25
C ALA A 79 4.05 12.45 11.73
N ASN A 80 4.22 13.43 12.63
CA ASN A 80 4.06 13.21 14.07
C ASN A 80 4.91 12.01 14.57
N ALA A 81 6.13 11.90 14.04
CA ALA A 81 7.13 10.92 14.43
C ALA A 81 8.28 11.63 15.14
N CYS A 82 8.88 10.97 16.13
CA CYS A 82 9.91 11.54 17.01
C CYS A 82 9.45 12.77 17.82
N THR A 83 8.16 12.83 18.17
CA THR A 83 7.50 13.96 18.85
C THR A 83 7.18 13.71 20.34
N LYS A 84 7.54 12.52 20.85
CA LYS A 84 7.40 12.09 22.27
C LYS A 84 5.98 12.28 22.82
N ASP A 85 5.84 12.56 24.11
CA ASP A 85 4.56 12.66 24.82
C ASP A 85 3.65 13.76 24.24
N GLU A 86 4.23 14.87 23.77
CA GLU A 86 3.48 15.94 23.12
C GLU A 86 2.79 15.46 21.83
N GLY A 87 3.50 14.67 21.01
CA GLY A 87 2.91 14.08 19.81
C GLY A 87 1.74 13.13 20.10
N MET A 88 1.82 12.38 21.21
CA MET A 88 0.74 11.52 21.69
C MET A 88 -0.44 12.32 22.26
N GLU A 89 -0.18 13.42 22.97
CA GLU A 89 -1.24 14.33 23.42
C GLU A 89 -1.96 14.97 22.24
N TYR A 90 -1.25 15.33 21.16
CA TYR A 90 -1.88 15.82 19.94
C TYR A 90 -2.73 14.75 19.23
N CYS A 91 -2.36 13.47 19.31
CA CYS A 91 -3.26 12.40 18.88
C CYS A 91 -4.56 12.42 19.70
N LYS A 92 -4.46 12.45 21.03
CA LYS A 92 -5.61 12.49 21.94
C LYS A 92 -6.52 13.71 21.69
N MET A 93 -5.93 14.90 21.56
CA MET A 93 -6.68 16.14 21.27
C MET A 93 -7.42 16.05 19.93
N SER A 94 -6.77 15.50 18.90
CA SER A 94 -7.37 15.30 17.57
C SER A 94 -8.52 14.29 17.62
N ALA A 95 -8.32 13.14 18.27
CA ALA A 95 -9.36 12.12 18.44
C ALA A 95 -10.56 12.68 19.21
N LYS A 96 -10.32 13.39 20.32
CA LYS A 96 -11.39 14.03 21.10
C LYS A 96 -12.17 15.04 20.26
N LYS A 97 -11.50 15.92 19.53
CA LYS A 97 -12.17 16.92 18.67
C LYS A 97 -13.03 16.25 17.60
N ALA A 98 -12.54 15.17 16.97
CA ALA A 98 -13.31 14.43 15.97
C ALA A 98 -14.51 13.72 16.60
N ALA A 99 -14.31 13.07 17.74
CA ALA A 99 -15.37 12.41 18.50
C ALA A 99 -16.49 13.37 18.89
N ASP A 100 -16.15 14.56 19.42
CA ASP A 100 -17.09 15.61 19.79
C ASP A 100 -17.90 16.10 18.57
N LYS A 101 -17.25 16.27 17.41
CA LYS A 101 -17.90 16.76 16.17
C LYS A 101 -18.78 15.71 15.51
N LEU A 102 -18.44 14.43 15.64
CA LEU A 102 -19.18 13.31 15.06
C LEU A 102 -20.22 12.72 16.03
N GLY A 103 -20.18 13.09 17.31
CA GLY A 103 -21.07 12.54 18.34
C GLY A 103 -20.78 11.08 18.67
N VAL A 104 -19.50 10.68 18.66
CA VAL A 104 -19.03 9.30 18.89
C VAL A 104 -18.01 9.25 20.03
N GLY A 105 -17.51 8.06 20.38
CA GLY A 105 -16.50 7.91 21.44
C GLY A 105 -15.08 8.25 20.96
N GLU A 106 -14.23 8.82 21.82
CA GLU A 106 -12.82 9.14 21.51
C GLU A 106 -12.04 7.92 20.99
N ASN A 107 -12.21 6.75 21.62
CA ASN A 107 -11.56 5.51 21.22
C ASN A 107 -12.09 4.91 19.90
N SER A 108 -13.09 5.53 19.28
CA SER A 108 -13.61 5.14 17.95
C SER A 108 -12.94 5.90 16.80
N ILE A 109 -11.94 6.74 17.09
CA ILE A 109 -11.23 7.57 16.11
C ILE A 109 -9.80 7.06 15.94
N LEU A 110 -9.47 6.68 14.71
CA LEU A 110 -8.11 6.38 14.27
C LEU A 110 -7.47 7.63 13.64
N LEU A 111 -6.14 7.69 13.66
CA LEU A 111 -5.35 8.85 13.29
C LEU A 111 -4.14 8.41 12.46
N ALA A 112 -3.95 9.00 11.29
CA ALA A 112 -2.79 8.74 10.46
C ALA A 112 -2.10 10.05 10.03
N SER A 113 -0.78 10.05 10.06
CA SER A 113 0.04 11.22 9.72
C SER A 113 1.16 10.82 8.78
N THR A 114 1.48 11.66 7.79
CA THR A 114 2.61 11.45 6.86
C THR A 114 3.32 12.76 6.57
N GLY A 115 4.64 12.72 6.33
CA GLY A 115 5.44 13.88 5.95
C GLY A 115 6.71 13.99 6.77
N VAL A 116 7.08 15.20 7.17
CA VAL A 116 8.36 15.42 7.84
C VAL A 116 8.37 14.85 9.27
N ILE A 117 9.45 14.14 9.60
CA ILE A 117 9.76 13.58 10.94
C ILE A 117 10.40 14.65 11.83
N GLY A 118 10.06 14.65 13.13
CA GLY A 118 10.68 15.52 14.14
C GLY A 118 10.09 16.93 14.22
N MET A 119 8.98 17.20 13.54
CA MET A 119 8.21 18.44 13.68
C MET A 119 6.91 18.18 14.44
N GLN A 120 6.54 19.10 15.32
CA GLN A 120 5.26 19.04 16.02
C GLN A 120 4.10 19.41 15.10
N LEU A 121 2.93 18.80 15.36
CA LEU A 121 1.71 19.13 14.65
C LEU A 121 1.23 20.54 15.05
N PRO A 122 0.77 21.38 14.09
CA PRO A 122 0.07 22.62 14.40
C PRO A 122 -1.35 22.28 14.89
N ILE A 123 -1.49 21.88 16.15
CA ILE A 123 -2.71 21.25 16.68
C ILE A 123 -3.98 22.10 16.50
N ASP A 124 -3.86 23.43 16.57
CA ASP A 124 -5.00 24.33 16.33
C ASP A 124 -5.52 24.21 14.90
N ARG A 125 -4.62 24.08 13.92
CA ARG A 125 -4.97 23.86 12.51
C ARG A 125 -5.58 22.49 12.29
N ILE A 126 -5.05 21.46 12.96
CA ILE A 126 -5.62 20.10 12.93
C ILE A 126 -7.05 20.13 13.47
N CYS A 127 -7.28 20.75 14.63
CA CYS A 127 -8.61 20.85 15.24
C CYS A 127 -9.62 21.63 14.36
N ALA A 128 -9.18 22.73 13.74
CA ALA A 128 -10.00 23.48 12.79
C ALA A 128 -10.30 22.67 11.52
N GLY A 129 -9.30 21.93 11.02
CA GLY A 129 -9.45 21.02 9.89
C GLY A 129 -10.46 19.90 10.17
N ILE A 130 -10.41 19.28 11.35
CA ILE A 130 -11.39 18.27 11.78
C ILE A 130 -12.82 18.81 11.77
N GLU A 131 -13.00 20.07 12.20
CA GLU A 131 -14.31 20.72 12.16
C GLU A 131 -14.81 20.93 10.73
N SER A 132 -13.95 21.39 9.81
CA SER A 132 -14.25 21.50 8.38
C SER A 132 -14.60 20.14 7.76
N LEU A 133 -13.80 19.11 8.04
CA LEU A 133 -13.99 17.75 7.54
C LEU A 133 -15.33 17.17 7.98
N SER A 134 -15.69 17.35 9.26
CA SER A 134 -16.94 16.82 9.83
C SER A 134 -18.18 17.44 9.17
N ASN A 135 -18.10 18.70 8.74
CA ASN A 135 -19.19 19.41 8.08
C ASN A 135 -19.33 19.10 6.58
N SER A 136 -18.36 18.39 5.99
CA SER A 136 -18.24 18.18 4.54
C SER A 136 -18.21 16.69 4.14
N LEU A 137 -18.57 15.79 5.06
CA LEU A 137 -18.65 14.36 4.81
C LEU A 137 -19.69 14.06 3.72
N GLU A 138 -19.25 13.36 2.67
CA GLU A 138 -20.09 12.98 1.55
C GLU A 138 -19.79 11.54 1.10
N GLN A 139 -20.83 10.79 0.75
CA GLN A 139 -20.70 9.48 0.12
C GLN A 139 -20.75 9.66 -1.40
N SER A 140 -19.62 10.01 -2.01
CA SER A 140 -19.51 10.15 -3.46
C SER A 140 -18.12 9.83 -4.00
N GLU A 141 -18.06 9.55 -5.31
CA GLU A 141 -16.80 9.35 -6.05
C GLU A 141 -15.88 10.57 -5.92
N ARG A 142 -16.45 11.78 -5.98
CA ARG A 142 -15.71 13.03 -5.81
C ARG A 142 -15.06 13.10 -4.43
N ALA A 143 -15.82 12.85 -3.37
CA ALA A 143 -15.31 12.93 -2.01
C ALA A 143 -14.22 11.89 -1.72
N ALA A 144 -14.38 10.67 -2.24
CA ALA A 144 -13.34 9.65 -2.16
C ALA A 144 -12.05 10.07 -2.87
N ASN A 145 -12.16 10.59 -4.08
CA ASN A 145 -11.00 11.03 -4.86
C ASN A 145 -10.28 12.23 -4.22
N GLU A 146 -11.03 13.20 -3.67
CA GLU A 146 -10.43 14.33 -2.96
C GLU A 146 -9.76 13.92 -1.64
N ALA A 147 -10.29 12.93 -0.92
CA ALA A 147 -9.62 12.33 0.23
C ALA A 147 -8.32 11.63 -0.17
N ALA A 148 -8.31 10.88 -1.27
CA ALA A 148 -7.11 10.23 -1.80
C ALA A 148 -6.03 11.25 -2.20
N LYS A 149 -6.43 12.41 -2.76
CA LYS A 149 -5.49 13.51 -3.07
C LYS A 149 -4.92 14.19 -1.83
N ALA A 150 -5.74 14.39 -0.80
CA ALA A 150 -5.32 15.12 0.41
C ALA A 150 -4.22 14.40 1.21
N ILE A 151 -4.13 13.08 1.09
CA ILE A 151 -3.12 12.26 1.79
C ILE A 151 -1.79 12.15 1.02
N MET A 152 -1.74 12.58 -0.24
CA MET A 152 -0.53 12.56 -1.08
C MET A 152 0.55 13.48 -0.51
N THR A 153 1.83 13.11 -0.65
CA THR A 153 2.97 14.00 -0.36
C THR A 153 3.78 14.27 -1.63
N THR A 154 4.62 13.32 -2.00
CA THR A 154 5.50 13.30 -3.17
C THR A 154 4.94 12.40 -4.27
N ASP A 155 3.79 11.78 -4.02
CA ASP A 155 2.99 11.06 -5.00
C ASP A 155 2.67 11.98 -6.19
N THR A 156 2.70 11.45 -7.42
CA THR A 156 2.32 12.23 -8.61
C THR A 156 0.86 11.99 -9.00
N VAL A 157 0.28 10.87 -8.57
CA VAL A 157 -1.12 10.51 -8.82
C VAL A 157 -1.81 9.96 -7.56
N SER A 158 -3.11 10.21 -7.44
CA SER A 158 -3.97 9.63 -6.40
C SER A 158 -4.16 8.13 -6.68
N LYS A 159 -4.01 7.30 -5.64
CA LYS A 159 -4.09 5.82 -5.75
C LYS A 159 -5.35 5.33 -5.07
N GLU A 160 -6.33 4.91 -5.87
CA GLU A 160 -7.62 4.40 -5.39
C GLU A 160 -8.10 3.21 -6.21
N VAL A 161 -8.82 2.30 -5.57
CA VAL A 161 -9.47 1.17 -6.24
C VAL A 161 -10.79 0.86 -5.54
N ALA A 162 -11.80 0.42 -6.30
CA ALA A 162 -13.04 -0.09 -5.74
C ALA A 162 -13.56 -1.27 -6.55
N ILE A 163 -14.11 -2.25 -5.86
CA ILE A 163 -14.67 -3.46 -6.44
C ILE A 163 -16.02 -3.82 -5.82
N GLU A 164 -16.83 -4.50 -6.61
CA GLU A 164 -18.06 -5.17 -6.20
C GLU A 164 -17.92 -6.67 -6.47
N PHE A 165 -18.33 -7.48 -5.51
CA PHE A 165 -18.33 -8.93 -5.60
C PHE A 165 -19.49 -9.51 -4.81
N GLU A 166 -19.75 -10.80 -4.96
CA GLU A 166 -20.87 -11.46 -4.28
C GLU A 166 -20.36 -12.39 -3.19
N ILE A 167 -21.03 -12.37 -2.05
CA ILE A 167 -20.92 -13.39 -1.01
C ILE A 167 -22.31 -14.00 -0.82
N SER A 168 -22.46 -15.27 -1.19
CA SER A 168 -23.71 -16.02 -1.09
C SER A 168 -24.92 -15.28 -1.70
N GLY A 169 -24.71 -14.69 -2.89
CA GLY A 169 -25.72 -13.93 -3.64
C GLY A 169 -26.00 -12.51 -3.12
N LYS A 170 -25.24 -12.02 -2.14
CA LYS A 170 -25.34 -10.65 -1.63
C LYS A 170 -24.23 -9.78 -2.21
N PRO A 171 -24.54 -8.59 -2.76
CA PRO A 171 -23.53 -7.68 -3.28
C PRO A 171 -22.76 -7.05 -2.12
N VAL A 172 -21.45 -7.28 -2.12
CA VAL A 172 -20.46 -6.73 -1.20
C VAL A 172 -19.54 -5.80 -1.97
N LYS A 173 -19.16 -4.69 -1.36
CA LYS A 173 -18.25 -3.71 -1.94
C LYS A 173 -17.03 -3.54 -1.07
N MET A 174 -15.90 -3.30 -1.73
CA MET A 174 -14.64 -2.94 -1.10
C MET A 174 -14.05 -1.76 -1.84
N GLY A 175 -13.76 -0.70 -1.10
CA GLY A 175 -13.12 0.51 -1.56
C GLY A 175 -11.78 0.68 -0.87
N ALA A 176 -10.80 1.28 -1.54
CA ALA A 176 -9.52 1.54 -0.92
C ALA A 176 -8.82 2.77 -1.52
N MET A 177 -7.96 3.36 -0.70
CA MET A 177 -7.01 4.39 -1.13
C MET A 177 -5.68 4.20 -0.41
N CYS A 178 -4.58 4.63 -1.03
CA CYS A 178 -3.27 4.66 -0.37
C CYS A 178 -2.43 5.83 -0.87
N LYS A 179 -1.30 6.05 -0.18
CA LYS A 179 -0.25 6.97 -0.60
C LYS A 179 1.12 6.40 -0.27
N GLY A 180 2.14 6.83 -0.99
CA GLY A 180 3.51 6.35 -0.88
C GLY A 180 4.17 6.35 -2.25
N SER A 181 5.33 7.00 -2.33
CA SER A 181 6.17 7.09 -3.53
C SER A 181 7.67 7.13 -3.18
N GLY A 182 8.03 7.59 -1.98
CA GLY A 182 9.38 7.49 -1.40
C GLY A 182 9.32 7.09 0.07
N MET A 183 10.46 6.63 0.59
CA MET A 183 10.60 5.86 1.81
C MET A 183 9.66 4.65 1.77
N VAL A 184 9.84 3.77 0.77
CA VAL A 184 9.01 2.59 0.52
C VAL A 184 9.87 1.33 0.44
N HIS A 185 9.91 0.55 1.52
CA HIS A 185 10.40 -0.82 1.58
C HIS A 185 9.58 -1.65 2.55
N LEU A 186 8.59 -2.34 2.00
CA LEU A 186 7.49 -2.88 2.78
C LEU A 186 7.90 -4.14 3.56
N ASN A 187 7.93 -4.02 4.89
CA ASN A 187 8.06 -5.14 5.82
C ASN A 187 7.11 -4.95 7.03
N MET A 188 5.86 -5.33 6.78
CA MET A 188 4.64 -5.18 7.61
C MET A 188 4.03 -3.77 7.75
N CYS A 189 4.60 -2.75 7.10
CA CYS A 189 3.97 -1.72 6.24
C CYS A 189 4.97 -0.57 6.00
N THR A 190 4.75 0.23 4.93
CA THR A 190 5.58 1.29 4.30
C THR A 190 4.75 2.12 3.32
N MET A 191 3.82 2.91 3.89
CA MET A 191 2.79 3.72 3.22
C MET A 191 1.71 4.11 4.25
N LEU A 192 0.75 4.96 3.86
CA LEU A 192 -0.57 4.98 4.50
C LEU A 192 -1.59 4.36 3.55
N GLY A 193 -2.39 3.41 4.04
CA GLY A 193 -3.35 2.66 3.25
C GLY A 193 -4.62 2.41 4.03
N PHE A 194 -5.76 2.60 3.37
CA PHE A 194 -7.07 2.49 3.98
C PHE A 194 -8.00 1.70 3.08
N ILE A 195 -8.71 0.74 3.68
CA ILE A 195 -9.68 -0.11 3.00
C ILE A 195 -11.01 -0.01 3.75
N THR A 196 -12.11 0.16 3.03
CA THR A 196 -13.48 0.12 3.55
C THR A 196 -14.24 -0.99 2.88
N THR A 197 -15.07 -1.70 3.64
CA THR A 197 -15.96 -2.72 3.09
C THR A 197 -17.24 -2.81 3.90
N ASP A 198 -18.34 -3.11 3.22
CA ASP A 198 -19.63 -3.35 3.87
C ASP A 198 -19.85 -4.82 4.25
N VAL A 199 -18.85 -5.69 4.05
CA VAL A 199 -18.93 -7.10 4.43
C VAL A 199 -19.19 -7.28 5.93
N ASN A 200 -20.07 -8.23 6.26
CA ASN A 200 -20.28 -8.71 7.62
C ASN A 200 -19.34 -9.90 7.90
N ILE A 201 -18.29 -9.66 8.68
CA ILE A 201 -17.22 -10.62 9.01
C ILE A 201 -16.84 -10.49 10.47
N SER A 202 -16.30 -11.55 11.09
CA SER A 202 -15.71 -11.45 12.42
C SER A 202 -14.39 -10.66 12.40
N LYS A 203 -14.09 -9.95 13.50
CA LYS A 203 -12.85 -9.18 13.66
C LYS A 203 -11.61 -10.06 13.54
N GLU A 204 -11.65 -11.26 14.11
CA GLU A 204 -10.58 -12.25 14.03
C GLU A 204 -10.26 -12.60 12.56
N LEU A 205 -11.27 -12.96 11.77
CA LEU A 205 -11.07 -13.32 10.37
C LEU A 205 -10.68 -12.13 9.49
N LEU A 206 -11.15 -10.93 9.81
CA LEU A 206 -10.73 -9.69 9.14
C LEU A 206 -9.24 -9.43 9.35
N LEU A 207 -8.77 -9.52 10.60
CA LEU A 207 -7.35 -9.35 10.94
C LEU A 207 -6.48 -10.46 10.33
N LYS A 208 -6.95 -11.70 10.38
CA LYS A 208 -6.25 -12.85 9.78
C LYS A 208 -6.10 -12.67 8.27
N ALA A 209 -7.17 -12.27 7.58
CA ALA A 209 -7.15 -12.04 6.14
C ALA A 209 -6.17 -10.92 5.78
N LEU A 210 -6.20 -9.80 6.52
CA LEU A 210 -5.27 -8.69 6.30
C LEU A 210 -3.81 -9.12 6.50
N LYS A 211 -3.51 -9.82 7.60
CA LYS A 211 -2.14 -10.28 7.92
C LYS A 211 -1.59 -11.29 6.92
N GLU A 212 -2.42 -12.21 6.45
CA GLU A 212 -2.02 -13.18 5.42
C GLU A 212 -1.79 -12.48 4.08
N ASP A 213 -2.68 -11.56 3.70
CA ASP A 213 -2.65 -10.90 2.41
C ASP A 213 -1.44 -9.98 2.21
N VAL A 214 -1.09 -9.17 3.22
CA VAL A 214 0.01 -8.21 3.11
C VAL A 214 1.36 -8.87 2.80
N VAL A 215 1.54 -10.15 3.13
CA VAL A 215 2.79 -10.88 2.89
C VAL A 215 3.10 -11.01 1.41
N ASP A 216 2.07 -11.14 0.56
CA ASP A 216 2.20 -11.32 -0.89
C ASP A 216 1.85 -10.07 -1.70
N THR A 217 1.47 -8.97 -1.04
CA THR A 217 1.05 -7.73 -1.71
C THR A 217 1.94 -6.57 -1.30
N PHE A 218 1.54 -5.84 -0.27
CA PHE A 218 2.29 -4.69 0.22
C PHE A 218 3.71 -5.10 0.60
N ASN A 219 3.94 -6.15 1.38
CA ASN A 219 5.30 -6.60 1.75
C ASN A 219 6.18 -7.03 0.57
N MET A 220 5.67 -7.04 -0.65
CA MET A 220 6.43 -7.35 -1.84
C MET A 220 6.78 -6.11 -2.66
N VAL A 221 6.49 -4.89 -2.19
CA VAL A 221 6.90 -3.64 -2.85
C VAL A 221 8.16 -3.04 -2.25
N SER A 222 9.04 -2.52 -3.10
CA SER A 222 10.16 -1.67 -2.71
C SER A 222 10.46 -0.60 -3.77
N VAL A 223 10.54 0.66 -3.36
CA VAL A 223 11.06 1.77 -4.16
C VAL A 223 12.55 1.96 -3.87
N ASP A 224 12.92 2.20 -2.61
CA ASP A 224 14.24 2.70 -2.22
C ASP A 224 14.97 1.85 -1.17
N GLY A 225 14.27 0.94 -0.48
CA GLY A 225 14.88 0.12 0.57
C GLY A 225 14.66 0.66 1.99
N ASP A 226 14.01 1.81 2.15
CA ASP A 226 13.78 2.45 3.44
C ASP A 226 12.38 2.20 4.00
N THR A 227 12.29 1.51 5.15
CA THR A 227 11.03 1.28 5.88
C THR A 227 10.68 2.48 6.77
N SER A 228 9.49 3.07 6.58
CA SER A 228 9.05 4.30 7.23
C SER A 228 8.65 4.11 8.70
N THR A 229 8.57 5.23 9.43
CA THR A 229 8.18 5.32 10.85
C THR A 229 6.67 5.31 11.07
N ASN A 230 5.87 5.48 10.00
CA ASN A 230 4.46 5.85 10.08
C ASN A 230 3.49 4.79 9.55
N ASP A 231 4.03 3.66 9.13
CA ASP A 231 3.30 2.89 8.17
C ASP A 231 2.14 2.15 8.76
N SER A 232 1.01 2.25 8.07
CA SER A 232 -0.28 1.80 8.58
C SER A 232 -1.19 1.41 7.42
N LEU A 233 -1.57 0.13 7.35
CA LEU A 233 -2.67 -0.35 6.52
C LEU A 233 -3.84 -0.69 7.45
N ILE A 234 -4.98 -0.03 7.25
CA ILE A 234 -6.15 -0.19 8.11
C ILE A 234 -7.36 -0.56 7.25
N ILE A 235 -8.10 -1.59 7.65
CA ILE A 235 -9.36 -1.99 7.04
C ILE A 235 -10.52 -1.78 8.03
N LEU A 236 -11.60 -1.15 7.55
CA LEU A 236 -12.86 -0.97 8.27
C LEU A 236 -13.96 -1.80 7.61
N ALA A 237 -14.64 -2.65 8.38
CA ALA A 237 -15.79 -3.42 7.92
C ALA A 237 -17.04 -3.09 8.75
N ASN A 238 -18.11 -2.59 8.11
CA ASN A 238 -19.30 -2.10 8.83
C ASN A 238 -20.54 -3.00 8.74
N GLY A 239 -20.47 -4.10 7.98
CA GLY A 239 -21.52 -5.13 7.94
C GLY A 239 -22.81 -4.77 7.19
N LEU A 240 -22.85 -3.65 6.44
CA LEU A 240 -24.05 -3.19 5.73
C LEU A 240 -24.36 -3.91 4.40
N ALA A 241 -23.58 -4.93 4.02
CA ALA A 241 -23.80 -5.70 2.79
C ALA A 241 -24.93 -6.74 2.89
N ASP A 242 -25.51 -6.93 4.08
CA ASP A 242 -26.60 -7.88 4.36
C ASP A 242 -26.22 -9.36 4.08
N ASN A 243 -24.92 -9.68 4.07
CA ASN A 243 -24.43 -11.04 4.06
C ASN A 243 -24.43 -11.65 5.48
N GLU A 244 -24.56 -12.96 5.55
CA GLU A 244 -24.37 -13.70 6.81
C GLU A 244 -22.96 -13.47 7.34
N LYS A 245 -22.84 -13.37 8.67
CA LYS A 245 -21.56 -13.07 9.31
C LYS A 245 -20.56 -14.18 9.03
N ILE A 246 -19.46 -13.83 8.35
CA ILE A 246 -18.38 -14.77 8.09
C ILE A 246 -17.62 -15.03 9.40
N VAL A 247 -17.73 -16.26 9.92
CA VAL A 247 -17.12 -16.71 11.18
C VAL A 247 -16.29 -18.00 11.02
N ASN A 248 -16.30 -18.63 9.85
CA ASN A 248 -15.56 -19.86 9.58
C ASN A 248 -14.44 -19.60 8.55
N GLU A 249 -13.20 -19.81 8.95
CA GLU A 249 -12.01 -19.63 8.10
C GLU A 249 -11.95 -20.59 6.90
N ASN A 250 -12.69 -21.70 6.94
CA ASN A 250 -12.70 -22.69 5.87
C ASN A 250 -13.86 -22.49 4.89
N SER A 251 -14.70 -21.47 5.09
CA SER A 251 -15.87 -21.23 4.26
C SER A 251 -15.51 -20.63 2.89
N GLU A 252 -16.34 -20.89 1.89
CA GLU A 252 -16.16 -20.31 0.54
C GLU A 252 -16.34 -18.80 0.54
N GLU A 253 -17.17 -18.26 1.44
CA GLU A 253 -17.35 -16.82 1.65
C GLU A 253 -16.05 -16.16 2.13
N TYR A 254 -15.34 -16.79 3.07
CA TYR A 254 -14.06 -16.27 3.54
C TYR A 254 -12.97 -16.32 2.46
N LYS A 255 -12.91 -17.43 1.71
CA LYS A 255 -11.99 -17.54 0.56
C LYS A 255 -12.29 -16.47 -0.50
N THR A 256 -13.57 -16.24 -0.78
CA THR A 256 -14.03 -15.18 -1.69
C THR A 256 -13.61 -13.81 -1.18
N PHE A 257 -13.80 -13.52 0.10
CA PHE A 257 -13.35 -12.26 0.71
C PHE A 257 -11.82 -12.08 0.55
N LYS A 258 -11.02 -13.10 0.89
CA LYS A 258 -9.55 -13.03 0.77
C LYS A 258 -9.09 -12.80 -0.67
N HIS A 259 -9.70 -13.48 -1.64
CA HIS A 259 -9.38 -13.28 -3.05
C HIS A 259 -9.63 -11.83 -3.50
N ASN A 260 -10.74 -11.23 -3.08
CA ASN A 260 -11.09 -9.85 -3.44
C ASN A 260 -10.24 -8.82 -2.67
N LEU A 261 -9.87 -9.11 -1.41
CA LEU A 261 -8.90 -8.31 -0.67
C LEU A 261 -7.55 -8.29 -1.40
N ASN A 262 -7.07 -9.46 -1.81
CA ASN A 262 -5.80 -9.60 -2.53
C ASN A 262 -5.77 -8.84 -3.85
N PHE A 263 -6.88 -8.84 -4.60
CA PHE A 263 -7.00 -8.03 -5.80
C PHE A 263 -6.81 -6.54 -5.51
N VAL A 264 -7.47 -6.02 -4.46
CA VAL A 264 -7.40 -4.61 -4.05
C VAL A 264 -5.98 -4.24 -3.60
N THR A 265 -5.37 -5.03 -2.72
CA THR A 265 -4.05 -4.74 -2.18
C THR A 265 -2.93 -4.93 -3.21
N THR A 266 -3.07 -5.87 -4.14
CA THR A 266 -2.15 -6.01 -5.29
C THR A 266 -2.24 -4.81 -6.22
N ALA A 267 -3.46 -4.33 -6.53
CA ALA A 267 -3.65 -3.15 -7.38
C ALA A 267 -2.98 -1.91 -6.76
N LEU A 268 -3.18 -1.68 -5.46
CA LEU A 268 -2.52 -0.58 -4.74
C LEU A 268 -1.00 -0.75 -4.69
N SER A 269 -0.50 -1.98 -4.50
CA SER A 269 0.94 -2.28 -4.48
C SER A 269 1.61 -1.91 -5.81
N LYS A 270 0.97 -2.25 -6.94
CA LYS A 270 1.42 -1.83 -8.28
C LYS A 270 1.40 -0.31 -8.45
N MET A 271 0.34 0.35 -7.99
CA MET A 271 0.23 1.82 -8.07
C MET A 271 1.31 2.54 -7.25
N ILE A 272 1.68 2.01 -6.07
CA ILE A 272 2.77 2.54 -5.25
C ILE A 272 4.10 2.37 -5.99
N ALA A 273 4.39 1.15 -6.47
CA ALA A 273 5.63 0.86 -7.16
C ALA A 273 5.79 1.70 -8.44
N GLY A 274 4.74 1.78 -9.26
CA GLY A 274 4.77 2.53 -10.53
C GLY A 274 4.80 4.05 -10.37
N ASP A 275 4.43 4.58 -9.20
CA ASP A 275 4.52 6.00 -8.84
C ASP A 275 5.67 6.28 -7.87
N GLY A 276 6.73 5.45 -7.90
CA GLY A 276 7.95 5.70 -7.14
C GLY A 276 8.56 7.08 -7.47
N GLU A 277 9.23 7.71 -6.52
CA GLU A 277 9.82 9.05 -6.71
C GLU A 277 10.80 9.07 -7.89
N GLY A 278 10.44 9.81 -8.94
CA GLY A 278 11.23 9.90 -10.17
C GLY A 278 11.17 8.64 -11.06
N ALA A 279 10.33 7.66 -10.75
CA ALA A 279 10.19 6.44 -11.54
C ALA A 279 9.68 6.74 -12.96
N THR A 280 10.18 5.99 -13.94
CA THR A 280 9.68 6.05 -15.33
C THR A 280 8.98 4.77 -15.77
N ALA A 281 9.24 3.66 -15.06
CA ALA A 281 8.65 2.35 -15.30
C ALA A 281 8.35 1.61 -13.98
N LEU A 282 7.20 0.93 -13.95
CA LEU A 282 6.93 -0.12 -12.99
C LEU A 282 7.78 -1.35 -13.35
N PHE A 283 8.49 -1.90 -12.38
CA PHE A 283 9.27 -3.13 -12.54
C PHE A 283 8.71 -4.25 -11.66
N GLU A 284 8.24 -5.33 -12.29
CA GLU A 284 7.78 -6.53 -11.59
C GLU A 284 8.81 -7.65 -11.74
N VAL A 285 9.08 -8.39 -10.65
CA VAL A 285 9.89 -9.61 -10.70
C VAL A 285 9.02 -10.77 -10.28
N VAL A 286 8.83 -11.72 -11.19
CA VAL A 286 8.07 -12.94 -10.94
C VAL A 286 9.07 -14.09 -10.81
N VAL A 287 9.14 -14.69 -9.63
CA VAL A 287 9.91 -15.92 -9.39
C VAL A 287 8.94 -17.09 -9.40
N LYS A 288 9.22 -18.09 -10.24
CA LYS A 288 8.43 -19.30 -10.39
C LYS A 288 9.23 -20.54 -10.02
N GLY A 289 8.50 -21.57 -9.63
CA GLY A 289 9.06 -22.89 -9.43
C GLY A 289 10.08 -22.97 -8.31
N ALA A 290 9.91 -22.20 -7.24
CA ALA A 290 10.77 -22.30 -6.06
C ALA A 290 10.34 -23.48 -5.16
N LYS A 291 11.26 -23.94 -4.30
CA LYS A 291 11.00 -25.01 -3.30
C LYS A 291 10.03 -24.59 -2.20
N THR A 292 10.00 -23.31 -1.87
CA THR A 292 9.15 -22.73 -0.83
C THR A 292 8.66 -21.36 -1.29
N LYS A 293 7.49 -20.94 -0.78
CA LYS A 293 6.93 -19.62 -1.06
C LYS A 293 7.83 -18.51 -0.53
N GLU A 294 8.43 -18.71 0.64
CA GLU A 294 9.37 -17.77 1.25
C GLU A 294 10.61 -17.57 0.39
N ALA A 295 11.19 -18.64 -0.17
CA ALA A 295 12.33 -18.52 -1.08
C ALA A 295 11.99 -17.72 -2.34
N ALA A 296 10.80 -17.96 -2.95
CA ALA A 296 10.35 -17.18 -4.08
C ALA A 296 10.22 -15.69 -3.73
N ARG A 297 9.66 -15.36 -2.56
CA ARG A 297 9.53 -13.97 -2.09
C ARG A 297 10.89 -13.33 -1.88
N THR A 298 11.81 -14.00 -1.19
CA THR A 298 13.17 -13.49 -0.92
C THR A 298 13.91 -13.18 -2.23
N LEU A 299 13.88 -14.11 -3.18
CA LEU A 299 14.50 -13.94 -4.49
C LEU A 299 13.89 -12.77 -5.27
N ALA A 300 12.56 -12.70 -5.34
CA ALA A 300 11.86 -11.63 -6.05
C ALA A 300 12.19 -10.25 -5.44
N LYS A 301 12.13 -10.12 -4.10
CA LYS A 301 12.48 -8.87 -3.38
C LYS A 301 13.94 -8.48 -3.58
N SER A 302 14.87 -9.44 -3.60
CA SER A 302 16.30 -9.18 -3.83
C SER A 302 16.54 -8.48 -5.17
N VAL A 303 15.82 -8.87 -6.23
CA VAL A 303 15.98 -8.28 -7.57
C VAL A 303 15.38 -6.88 -7.64
N VAL A 304 14.15 -6.66 -7.14
CA VAL A 304 13.53 -5.31 -7.20
C VAL A 304 14.21 -4.28 -6.30
N THR A 305 14.99 -4.71 -5.30
CA THR A 305 15.77 -3.83 -4.41
C THR A 305 17.17 -3.52 -4.94
N SER A 306 17.65 -4.25 -5.95
CA SER A 306 18.99 -4.07 -6.48
C SER A 306 19.13 -2.74 -7.22
N SER A 307 19.94 -1.81 -6.71
CA SER A 307 20.19 -0.53 -7.38
C SER A 307 20.76 -0.71 -8.79
N LEU A 308 21.57 -1.75 -9.02
CA LEU A 308 22.11 -2.07 -10.34
C LEU A 308 21.01 -2.52 -11.30
N THR A 309 20.11 -3.42 -10.88
CA THR A 309 18.97 -3.83 -11.70
C THR A 309 18.07 -2.64 -11.98
N LYS A 310 17.70 -1.86 -10.97
CA LYS A 310 16.86 -0.67 -11.12
C LYS A 310 17.45 0.34 -12.11
N ALA A 311 18.76 0.56 -12.08
CA ALA A 311 19.45 1.43 -13.04
C ALA A 311 19.50 0.83 -14.47
N ALA A 312 19.56 -0.49 -14.61
CA ALA A 312 19.49 -1.14 -15.92
C ALA A 312 18.09 -0.98 -16.55
N ILE A 313 17.03 -1.11 -15.74
CA ILE A 313 15.65 -0.86 -16.21
C ILE A 313 15.48 0.59 -16.66
N PHE A 314 16.01 1.57 -15.91
CA PHE A 314 15.99 2.98 -16.33
C PHE A 314 16.71 3.19 -17.68
N GLY A 315 17.84 2.50 -17.89
CA GLY A 315 18.61 2.58 -19.13
C GLY A 315 18.05 1.76 -20.29
N HIS A 316 16.92 1.06 -20.10
CA HIS A 316 16.39 0.08 -21.04
C HIS A 316 17.44 -0.98 -21.47
N ASP A 317 18.33 -1.32 -20.55
CA ASP A 317 19.45 -2.27 -20.72
C ASP A 317 19.02 -3.67 -20.26
N ALA A 318 19.12 -4.65 -21.16
CA ALA A 318 18.73 -6.05 -20.94
C ALA A 318 19.76 -6.82 -20.11
N ASN A 319 20.14 -6.25 -18.98
CA ASN A 319 21.26 -6.70 -18.16
C ASN A 319 20.88 -7.85 -17.23
N TRP A 320 20.69 -9.04 -17.82
CA TRP A 320 20.42 -10.28 -17.08
C TRP A 320 21.47 -10.58 -16.01
N GLY A 321 22.74 -10.21 -16.24
CA GLY A 321 23.82 -10.41 -15.27
C GLY A 321 23.58 -9.70 -13.94
N ARG A 322 22.98 -8.50 -13.95
CA ARG A 322 22.61 -7.77 -12.73
C ARG A 322 21.46 -8.45 -11.98
N ILE A 323 20.49 -9.02 -12.70
CA ILE A 323 19.41 -9.81 -12.11
C ILE A 323 19.97 -11.07 -11.45
N LEU A 324 20.83 -11.81 -12.15
CA LEU A 324 21.49 -13.01 -11.60
C LEU A 324 22.37 -12.70 -10.40
N CYS A 325 23.10 -11.59 -10.42
CA CYS A 325 23.86 -11.11 -9.28
C CYS A 325 22.94 -10.90 -8.07
N ALA A 326 21.79 -10.25 -8.27
CA ALA A 326 20.81 -10.01 -7.21
C ALA A 326 20.15 -11.28 -6.68
N LEU A 327 19.86 -12.26 -7.54
CA LEU A 327 19.42 -13.59 -7.10
C LEU A 327 20.53 -14.25 -6.28
N GLY A 328 21.78 -14.20 -6.74
CA GLY A 328 22.93 -14.86 -6.14
C GLY A 328 23.31 -14.37 -4.74
N TYR A 329 23.12 -13.08 -4.44
CA TYR A 329 23.37 -12.55 -3.09
C TYR A 329 22.14 -12.59 -2.16
N SER A 330 20.99 -13.09 -2.62
CA SER A 330 19.72 -13.05 -1.88
C SER A 330 19.73 -13.79 -0.54
N GLY A 331 20.66 -14.73 -0.36
CA GLY A 331 20.72 -15.65 0.76
C GLY A 331 19.94 -16.96 0.54
N GLU A 332 19.13 -17.06 -0.52
CA GLU A 332 18.42 -18.28 -0.89
C GLU A 332 19.28 -19.20 -1.77
N LYS A 333 19.05 -20.50 -1.65
CA LYS A 333 19.73 -21.52 -2.47
C LYS A 333 18.89 -21.84 -3.69
N PHE A 334 19.46 -21.63 -4.88
CA PHE A 334 18.92 -22.06 -6.17
C PHE A 334 20.03 -22.56 -7.07
N ASP A 335 19.68 -23.24 -8.17
CA ASP A 335 20.63 -23.72 -9.16
C ASP A 335 20.63 -22.76 -10.38
N PRO A 336 21.66 -21.92 -10.54
CA PRO A 336 21.74 -21.01 -11.69
C PRO A 336 21.89 -21.76 -13.03
N ASP A 337 22.34 -23.01 -13.01
CA ASP A 337 22.52 -23.82 -14.21
C ASP A 337 21.23 -24.54 -14.64
N ASN A 338 20.15 -24.41 -13.87
CA ASN A 338 18.84 -25.00 -14.15
C ASN A 338 17.72 -23.96 -13.93
N MET A 339 17.80 -22.82 -14.63
CA MET A 339 16.77 -21.80 -14.59
C MET A 339 16.61 -21.09 -15.94
N GLU A 340 15.47 -20.45 -16.12
CA GLU A 340 15.19 -19.57 -17.25
C GLU A 340 14.88 -18.15 -16.76
N LEU A 341 15.32 -17.15 -17.51
CA LEU A 341 14.99 -15.75 -17.27
C LEU A 341 14.46 -15.11 -18.54
N TYR A 342 13.35 -14.40 -18.40
CA TYR A 342 12.69 -13.65 -19.46
C TYR A 342 12.55 -12.18 -19.09
N PHE A 343 12.58 -11.31 -20.10
CA PHE A 343 11.91 -10.02 -20.03
C PHE A 343 10.56 -10.08 -20.73
N GLU A 344 9.55 -9.43 -20.15
CA GLU A 344 8.18 -9.36 -20.67
C GLU A 344 7.60 -7.97 -20.45
N SER A 345 6.84 -7.47 -21.43
CA SER A 345 5.99 -6.29 -21.31
C SER A 345 4.85 -6.35 -22.32
N GLU A 346 4.06 -5.29 -22.43
CA GLU A 346 3.06 -5.16 -23.51
C GLU A 346 3.66 -5.26 -24.93
N ASN A 347 4.97 -5.05 -25.07
CA ASN A 347 5.67 -5.04 -26.35
C ASN A 347 6.20 -6.40 -26.80
N GLY A 348 6.13 -7.44 -25.95
CA GLY A 348 6.59 -8.80 -26.24
C GLY A 348 7.22 -9.51 -25.04
N ARG A 349 7.73 -10.71 -25.29
CA ARG A 349 8.47 -11.52 -24.31
C ARG A 349 9.69 -12.16 -24.97
N ILE A 350 10.84 -12.08 -24.29
CA ILE A 350 12.12 -12.60 -24.79
C ILE A 350 12.83 -13.40 -23.71
N LEU A 351 13.35 -14.58 -24.08
CA LEU A 351 14.24 -15.39 -23.25
C LEU A 351 15.66 -14.81 -23.34
N ILE A 352 16.31 -14.58 -22.21
CA ILE A 352 17.65 -13.93 -22.17
C ILE A 352 18.72 -14.80 -21.52
N TYR A 353 18.32 -15.72 -20.64
CA TYR A 353 19.24 -16.64 -19.96
C TYR A 353 18.55 -17.98 -19.73
N LYS A 354 19.29 -19.06 -19.98
CA LYS A 354 18.82 -20.44 -19.82
C LYS A 354 20.00 -21.36 -19.55
N ASP A 355 19.80 -22.34 -18.66
CA ASP A 355 20.71 -23.45 -18.40
C ASP A 355 22.17 -22.99 -18.17
N GLY A 356 22.37 -22.00 -17.31
CA GLY A 356 23.70 -21.51 -16.95
C GLY A 356 24.27 -20.41 -17.86
N VAL A 357 23.66 -20.15 -19.03
CA VAL A 357 24.25 -19.30 -20.07
C VAL A 357 23.28 -18.29 -20.70
N SER A 358 23.84 -17.24 -21.30
CA SER A 358 23.06 -16.34 -22.18
C SER A 358 22.63 -17.08 -23.45
N VAL A 359 21.41 -16.83 -23.92
CA VAL A 359 20.86 -17.48 -25.13
C VAL A 359 21.14 -16.72 -26.44
N GLY A 360 21.87 -15.60 -26.38
CA GLY A 360 22.16 -14.78 -27.57
C GLY A 360 20.91 -14.14 -28.18
N PHE A 361 20.30 -13.22 -27.45
CA PHE A 361 19.02 -12.57 -27.79
C PHE A 361 19.20 -11.28 -28.64
N ASP A 362 18.13 -10.82 -29.28
CA ASP A 362 18.13 -9.54 -30.03
C ASP A 362 18.00 -8.35 -29.07
N GLU A 363 19.07 -7.58 -28.94
CA GLU A 363 19.12 -6.36 -28.12
C GLU A 363 18.05 -5.33 -28.50
N LYS A 364 17.70 -5.20 -29.79
CA LYS A 364 16.66 -4.25 -30.22
C LYS A 364 15.28 -4.66 -29.72
N GLU A 365 15.00 -5.96 -29.75
CA GLU A 365 13.76 -6.51 -29.21
C GLU A 365 13.70 -6.32 -27.70
N ALA A 366 14.80 -6.60 -27.00
CA ALA A 366 14.88 -6.40 -25.56
C ALA A 366 14.70 -4.93 -25.16
N THR A 367 15.38 -3.98 -25.83
CA THR A 367 15.17 -2.53 -25.61
C THR A 367 13.71 -2.14 -25.84
N LYS A 368 13.05 -2.65 -26.89
CA LYS A 368 11.62 -2.38 -27.14
C LYS A 368 10.73 -2.88 -26.00
N ILE A 369 11.00 -4.07 -25.47
CA ILE A 369 10.30 -4.63 -24.30
C ILE A 369 10.52 -3.75 -23.08
N LEU A 370 11.77 -3.37 -22.79
CA LEU A 370 12.18 -2.58 -21.64
C LEU A 370 11.76 -1.09 -21.72
N SER A 371 11.40 -0.60 -22.90
CA SER A 371 10.89 0.76 -23.10
C SER A 371 9.40 0.93 -22.71
N ALA A 372 8.74 -0.15 -22.31
CA ALA A 372 7.35 -0.10 -21.83
C ALA A 372 7.24 0.56 -20.45
N LYS A 373 6.02 1.00 -20.11
CA LYS A 373 5.72 1.57 -18.78
C LYS A 373 5.66 0.52 -17.66
N GLU A 374 5.33 -0.72 -18.01
CA GLU A 374 5.36 -1.86 -17.11
C GLU A 374 6.30 -2.92 -17.69
N VAL A 375 7.34 -3.27 -16.93
CA VAL A 375 8.37 -4.22 -17.33
C VAL A 375 8.43 -5.36 -16.33
N ARG A 376 8.56 -6.58 -16.82
CA ARG A 376 8.64 -7.78 -15.99
C ARG A 376 9.93 -8.55 -16.24
N ALA A 377 10.58 -8.98 -15.17
CA ALA A 377 11.55 -10.06 -15.21
C ALA A 377 10.88 -11.34 -14.68
N VAL A 378 10.82 -12.40 -15.49
CA VAL A 378 10.25 -13.68 -15.09
C VAL A 378 11.39 -14.69 -14.95
N VAL A 379 11.64 -15.10 -13.71
CA VAL A 379 12.64 -16.09 -13.30
C VAL A 379 11.92 -17.41 -13.05
N ASP A 380 12.23 -18.46 -13.82
CA ASP A 380 11.73 -19.81 -13.58
C ASP A 380 12.86 -20.70 -13.08
N LEU A 381 12.75 -21.16 -11.83
CA LEU A 381 13.80 -21.92 -11.16
C LEU A 381 13.71 -23.43 -11.39
N ASN A 382 12.60 -23.96 -11.92
CA ASN A 382 12.41 -25.41 -12.11
C ASN A 382 12.73 -26.30 -10.89
N MET A 383 12.46 -25.81 -9.67
CA MET A 383 12.88 -26.43 -8.41
C MET A 383 11.72 -26.85 -7.48
N GLY A 384 10.47 -26.50 -7.81
CA GLY A 384 9.27 -26.76 -7.01
C GLY A 384 8.02 -26.13 -7.61
N ASP A 385 7.00 -25.91 -6.79
CA ASP A 385 5.66 -25.46 -7.23
C ASP A 385 5.26 -24.08 -6.69
N PHE A 386 6.18 -23.37 -6.03
CA PHE A 386 5.87 -22.10 -5.37
C PHE A 386 6.36 -20.89 -6.17
N ASP A 387 5.44 -19.96 -6.38
CA ASP A 387 5.70 -18.71 -7.11
C ASP A 387 5.52 -17.50 -6.20
N ALA A 388 6.22 -16.39 -6.47
CA ALA A 388 5.97 -15.09 -5.84
C ALA A 388 6.31 -13.94 -6.79
N THR A 389 5.67 -12.80 -6.57
CA THR A 389 5.91 -11.58 -7.33
C THR A 389 6.32 -10.45 -6.39
N ALA A 390 7.32 -9.68 -6.79
CA ALA A 390 7.71 -8.43 -6.16
C ALA A 390 7.55 -7.26 -7.12
N TRP A 391 7.28 -6.07 -6.58
CA TRP A 391 7.11 -4.84 -7.33
C TRP A 391 8.11 -3.79 -6.89
N GLY A 392 8.64 -3.06 -7.84
CA GLY A 392 9.43 -1.86 -7.60
C GLY A 392 9.39 -0.95 -8.81
N CYS A 393 10.38 -0.09 -8.91
CA CYS A 393 10.55 0.78 -10.08
C CYS A 393 12.02 0.82 -10.47
N ASP A 394 12.32 1.55 -11.54
CA ASP A 394 13.65 1.93 -11.91
C ASP A 394 14.30 2.93 -10.90
N LEU A 395 15.60 3.20 -11.06
CA LEU A 395 16.35 4.20 -10.28
C LEU A 395 16.84 5.29 -11.22
N THR A 396 16.36 6.51 -11.02
CA THR A 396 16.55 7.61 -11.97
C THR A 396 17.30 8.78 -11.34
N PHE A 397 17.71 9.74 -12.18
CA PHE A 397 18.29 10.99 -11.68
C PHE A 397 17.29 11.83 -10.88
N ASP A 398 16.00 11.76 -11.22
CA ASP A 398 14.96 12.52 -10.53
C ASP A 398 14.74 12.03 -9.11
N TYR A 399 14.90 10.72 -8.84
CA TYR A 399 14.92 10.20 -7.47
C TYR A 399 15.97 10.92 -6.60
N ILE A 400 17.19 11.07 -7.14
CA ILE A 400 18.30 11.73 -6.45
C ILE A 400 17.98 13.22 -6.24
N LYS A 401 17.47 13.90 -7.28
CA LYS A 401 17.11 15.31 -7.21
C LYS A 401 16.04 15.59 -6.16
N ILE A 402 14.94 14.82 -6.18
CA ILE A 402 13.83 14.96 -5.23
C ILE A 402 14.32 14.81 -3.79
N ASN A 403 15.13 13.78 -3.53
CA ASN A 403 15.56 13.45 -2.18
C ASN A 403 16.73 14.30 -1.67
N ALA A 404 17.56 14.84 -2.57
CA ALA A 404 18.60 15.82 -2.21
C ALA A 404 18.00 17.18 -1.80
N ASP A 405 16.90 17.59 -2.43
CA ASP A 405 16.27 18.90 -2.23
C ASP A 405 15.04 18.88 -1.29
N TYR A 406 14.64 17.71 -0.76
CA TYR A 406 13.36 17.52 -0.05
C TYR A 406 13.09 18.46 1.15
N ARG A 407 14.15 18.94 1.80
CA ARG A 407 14.07 19.82 2.99
C ARG A 407 14.46 21.28 2.71
N SER A 408 14.86 21.60 1.48
CA SER A 408 15.36 22.92 1.09
C SER A 408 14.24 23.93 0.78
#